data_AF-A0A836TD05-F1
#
_entry.id   AF-A0A836TD05-F1
#
_cell.length_a   1.000
_cell.length_b   1.000
_cell.length_c   1.000
_cell.angle_alpha   90.00
_cell.angle_beta   90.00
_cell.angle_gamma   90.00
#
_symmetry.space_group_name_H-M   'P 1'
#
loop_
_entity.id
_entity.type
_entity.pdbx_description
1 polymer ?
#
loop_
_entity_poly.entity_id
_entity_poly.type
_entity_poly.pdbx_seq_one_letter_code
_entity_poly.pdbx_strand_id
1 'polypeptide(L)'
;FGAFLAPGITFGLAGDANDYVGKGLSGGKIFIYPPKDSTLVPEENILIGNTVLYGAVSGKAFFRGIGGERFAVRNSGAQTVIEGVGDHGC
;
A
#
# COMPACT_ATOMS: atom_id res chain seq x y z
N PHE A 1 -2.13 5.01 -6.88
CA PHE A 1 -2.46 3.72 -7.55
C PHE A 1 -3.65 3.06 -6.86
N GLY A 2 -4.65 2.56 -7.59
CA GLY A 2 -5.78 1.79 -6.99
C GLY A 2 -6.69 2.57 -6.02
N ALA A 3 -6.90 3.87 -6.23
CA ALA A 3 -7.82 4.65 -5.40
C ALA A 3 -9.26 4.18 -5.57
N PHE A 4 -10.03 4.13 -4.48
CA PHE A 4 -11.43 3.70 -4.43
C PHE A 4 -11.70 2.32 -5.05
N LEU A 5 -10.72 1.41 -5.01
CA LEU A 5 -10.82 0.11 -5.65
C LEU A 5 -11.97 -0.70 -5.05
N ALA A 6 -12.91 -1.09 -5.90
CA ALA A 6 -14.16 -1.75 -5.55
C ALA A 6 -13.98 -3.25 -5.24
N PRO A 7 -14.95 -3.89 -4.56
CA PRO A 7 -14.91 -5.31 -4.24
C PRO A 7 -14.82 -6.17 -5.50
N GLY A 8 -14.06 -7.27 -5.42
CA GLY A 8 -13.84 -8.20 -6.54
C GLY A 8 -12.73 -7.79 -7.52
N ILE A 9 -12.23 -6.55 -7.44
CA ILE A 9 -11.11 -6.10 -8.28
C ILE A 9 -9.78 -6.31 -7.55
N THR A 10 -8.80 -6.84 -8.28
CA THR A 10 -7.45 -7.08 -7.78
C THR A 10 -6.43 -6.40 -8.66
N PHE A 11 -5.58 -5.55 -8.06
CA PHE A 11 -4.43 -4.94 -8.72
C PHE A 11 -3.12 -5.50 -8.14
N GLY A 12 -2.25 -5.96 -9.03
CA GLY A 12 -0.89 -6.38 -8.71
C GLY A 12 0.11 -5.51 -9.45
N LEU A 13 1.17 -5.08 -8.76
CA LEU A 13 2.25 -4.29 -9.34
C LEU A 13 3.61 -4.88 -8.96
N ALA A 14 4.38 -5.29 -9.97
CA ALA A 14 5.79 -5.59 -9.84
C ALA A 14 6.58 -4.31 -10.14
N GLY A 15 7.06 -3.63 -9.11
CA GLY A 15 7.61 -2.27 -9.18
C GLY A 15 7.42 -1.52 -7.87
N ASP A 16 7.42 -0.20 -7.96
CA ASP A 16 7.13 0.73 -6.86
C ASP A 16 5.89 1.58 -7.16
N ALA A 17 5.42 2.36 -6.18
CA ALA A 17 4.34 3.31 -6.41
C ALA A 17 4.51 4.59 -5.61
N ASN A 18 4.09 5.72 -6.20
CA ASN A 18 4.05 7.00 -5.49
C ASN A 18 2.90 7.06 -4.48
N ASP A 19 2.68 8.25 -3.91
CA ASP A 19 1.69 8.53 -2.86
C ASP A 19 0.26 8.01 -3.15
N TYR A 20 -0.52 7.91 -2.06
CA TYR A 20 -1.96 7.64 -2.10
C TYR A 20 -2.35 6.29 -2.71
N VAL A 21 -1.46 5.29 -2.63
CA VAL A 21 -1.83 3.92 -2.98
C VAL A 21 -3.05 3.50 -2.15
N GLY A 22 -4.09 3.00 -2.82
CA GLY A 22 -5.31 2.57 -2.15
C GLY A 22 -6.05 3.67 -1.38
N LYS A 23 -5.89 4.96 -1.74
CA LYS A 23 -6.71 6.04 -1.16
C LYS A 23 -8.19 5.68 -1.27
N GLY A 24 -8.89 5.67 -0.14
CA GLY A 24 -10.29 5.28 -0.05
C GLY A 24 -10.57 3.84 -0.48
N LEU A 25 -9.64 2.89 -0.26
CA LEU A 25 -9.84 1.48 -0.61
C LEU A 25 -11.21 0.99 -0.09
N SER A 26 -12.01 0.41 -0.99
CA SER A 26 -13.43 0.15 -0.78
C SER A 26 -13.80 -1.30 -1.11
N GLY A 27 -12.95 -2.24 -0.69
CA GLY A 27 -13.20 -3.69 -0.78
C GLY A 27 -12.32 -4.44 -1.78
N GLY A 28 -11.59 -3.72 -2.62
CA GLY A 28 -10.62 -4.32 -3.55
C GLY A 28 -9.38 -4.90 -2.87
N LYS A 29 -8.55 -5.57 -3.68
CA LYS A 29 -7.24 -6.10 -3.25
C LYS A 29 -6.10 -5.43 -4.01
N ILE A 30 -5.09 -4.95 -3.29
CA ILE A 30 -3.85 -4.40 -3.86
C ILE A 30 -2.67 -5.22 -3.36
N PHE A 31 -1.71 -5.51 -4.22
CA PHE A 31 -0.39 -5.97 -3.80
C PHE A 31 0.72 -5.35 -4.65
N ILE A 32 1.77 -4.87 -3.99
CA ILE A 32 2.94 -4.25 -4.63
C ILE A 32 4.20 -4.92 -4.09
N TYR A 33 5.12 -5.26 -4.97
CA TYR A 33 6.37 -5.93 -4.65
C TYR A 33 7.45 -5.56 -5.68
N PRO A 34 8.74 -5.58 -5.31
CA PRO A 34 9.82 -5.34 -6.26
C PRO A 34 9.81 -6.34 -7.41
N PRO A 35 10.26 -5.97 -8.63
CA PRO A 35 10.45 -6.90 -9.73
C PRO A 35 11.32 -8.10 -9.33
N LYS A 36 11.11 -9.24 -9.98
CA LYS A 36 11.76 -10.52 -9.60
C LYS A 36 13.30 -10.45 -9.68
N ASP A 37 13.82 -9.64 -10.58
CA ASP A 37 15.23 -9.38 -10.85
C ASP A 37 15.81 -8.22 -10.02
N SER A 38 15.01 -7.60 -9.16
CA SER A 38 15.48 -6.57 -8.22
C SER A 38 16.49 -7.17 -7.24
N THR A 39 17.63 -6.49 -7.09
CA THR A 39 18.66 -6.83 -6.10
C THR A 39 18.48 -6.12 -4.76
N LEU A 40 17.47 -5.26 -4.64
CA LEU A 40 17.16 -4.53 -3.41
C LEU A 40 16.62 -5.47 -2.33
N VAL A 41 17.00 -5.24 -1.07
CA VAL A 41 16.41 -5.87 0.11
C VAL A 41 15.09 -5.16 0.41
N PRO A 42 13.92 -5.78 0.16
CA PRO A 42 12.65 -5.06 0.18
C PRO A 42 12.35 -4.37 1.52
N GLU A 43 12.59 -5.06 2.62
CA GLU A 43 12.32 -4.61 3.99
C GLU A 43 13.22 -3.45 4.45
N GLU A 44 14.26 -3.11 3.68
CA GLU A 44 15.18 -1.98 3.95
C GLU A 44 14.97 -0.82 2.98
N ASN A 45 14.05 -0.93 2.02
CA ASN A 45 13.87 0.04 0.92
C ASN A 45 12.44 0.56 0.79
N ILE A 46 12.31 1.83 0.38
CA ILE A 46 11.01 2.45 0.11
C ILE A 46 10.39 1.83 -1.15
N LEU A 47 9.18 1.30 -1.01
CA LEU A 47 8.38 0.73 -2.09
C LEU A 47 7.20 1.63 -2.46
N ILE A 48 6.60 2.28 -1.47
CA ILE A 48 5.40 3.10 -1.66
C ILE A 48 5.52 4.46 -0.98
N GLY A 49 4.91 5.48 -1.59
CA GLY A 49 4.91 6.85 -1.07
C GLY A 49 4.07 7.07 0.19
N ASN A 50 3.65 8.31 0.39
CA ASN A 50 2.98 8.81 1.58
C ASN A 50 1.45 8.62 1.52
N THR A 51 0.81 8.70 2.69
CA THR A 51 -0.66 8.80 2.83
C THR A 51 -1.39 7.64 2.14
N VAL A 52 -0.75 6.47 2.15
CA VAL A 52 -1.27 5.21 1.61
C VAL A 52 -2.47 4.77 2.44
N LEU A 53 -3.48 4.21 1.79
CA LEU A 53 -4.76 3.79 2.39
C LEU A 53 -5.55 4.91 3.10
N TYR A 54 -5.32 6.17 2.70
CA TYR A 54 -6.04 7.29 3.30
C TYR A 54 -7.56 7.10 3.23
N GLY A 55 -8.20 7.03 4.39
CA GLY A 55 -9.65 6.92 4.49
C GLY A 55 -10.20 5.61 3.91
N ALA A 56 -9.39 4.56 3.81
CA ALA A 56 -9.86 3.25 3.37
C ALA A 56 -10.96 2.72 4.31
N VAL A 57 -11.99 2.10 3.75
CA VAL A 57 -13.17 1.62 4.50
C VAL A 57 -13.29 0.10 4.53
N SER A 58 -12.77 -0.59 3.51
CA SER A 58 -12.70 -2.06 3.46
C SER A 58 -11.69 -2.49 2.39
N GLY A 59 -11.32 -3.77 2.38
CA GLY A 59 -10.40 -4.34 1.39
C GLY A 59 -9.05 -4.75 1.98
N LYS A 60 -8.15 -5.22 1.13
CA LYS A 60 -6.84 -5.74 1.55
C LYS A 60 -5.70 -5.15 0.73
N ALA A 61 -4.61 -4.77 1.39
CA ALA A 61 -3.40 -4.29 0.72
C ALA A 61 -2.15 -4.99 1.27
N PHE A 62 -1.21 -5.33 0.39
CA PHE A 62 0.02 -6.04 0.79
C PHE A 62 1.22 -5.40 0.10
N PHE A 63 2.22 -5.01 0.89
CA PHE A 63 3.37 -4.27 0.41
C PHE A 63 4.64 -4.96 0.87
N ARG A 64 5.46 -5.42 -0.08
CA ARG A 64 6.77 -6.02 0.19
C ARG A 64 7.86 -4.94 0.17
N GLY A 65 7.83 -4.06 1.17
CA GLY A 65 8.82 -3.02 1.40
C GLY A 65 8.33 -1.93 2.35
N ILE A 66 9.07 -0.82 2.45
CA ILE A 66 8.78 0.30 3.35
C ILE A 66 7.82 1.31 2.69
N GLY A 67 6.85 1.82 3.46
CA GLY A 67 5.99 2.93 3.06
C GLY A 67 6.44 4.28 3.63
N GLY A 68 6.07 5.37 2.97
CA GLY A 68 6.33 6.72 3.44
C GLY A 68 5.53 7.12 4.69
N GLU A 69 5.44 8.43 4.92
CA GLU A 69 4.74 9.02 6.06
C GLU A 69 3.22 8.81 5.98
N ARG A 70 2.55 8.89 7.14
CA ARG A 70 1.07 8.86 7.26
C ARG A 70 0.45 7.61 6.65
N PHE A 71 1.16 6.49 6.73
CA PHE A 71 0.66 5.22 6.27
C PHE A 71 -0.63 4.84 7.02
N ALA A 72 -1.67 4.46 6.28
CA ALA A 72 -2.98 4.12 6.80
C ALA A 72 -3.70 5.22 7.59
N VAL A 73 -3.36 6.50 7.34
CA VAL A 73 -4.03 7.62 8.00
C VAL A 73 -5.55 7.57 7.77
N ARG A 74 -6.31 7.63 8.86
CA ARG A 74 -7.78 7.50 8.86
C ARG A 74 -8.32 6.21 8.24
N ASN A 75 -7.54 5.13 8.21
CA ASN A 75 -8.05 3.82 7.84
C ASN A 75 -9.19 3.40 8.78
N SER A 76 -10.32 3.04 8.21
CA SER A 76 -11.58 2.74 8.88
C SER A 76 -12.08 1.32 8.61
N GLY A 77 -11.28 0.45 7.98
CA GLY A 77 -11.65 -0.96 7.82
C GLY A 77 -10.87 -1.77 6.78
N ALA A 78 -9.87 -1.20 6.10
CA ALA A 78 -8.96 -2.00 5.27
C ALA A 78 -7.92 -2.72 6.12
N GLN A 79 -7.57 -3.95 5.71
CA GLN A 79 -6.50 -4.72 6.33
C GLN A 79 -5.24 -4.62 5.48
N THR A 80 -4.08 -4.46 6.11
CA THR A 80 -2.83 -4.31 5.37
C THR A 80 -1.65 -4.95 6.07
N VAL A 81 -0.67 -5.40 5.29
CA VAL A 81 0.65 -5.81 5.74
C VAL A 81 1.69 -5.01 4.97
N ILE A 82 2.67 -4.48 5.69
CA ILE A 82 3.80 -3.72 5.16
C ILE A 82 5.04 -4.00 6.03
N GLU A 83 6.23 -3.90 5.45
CA GLU A 83 7.50 -4.26 6.11
C GLU A 83 8.11 -3.11 6.92
N GLY A 84 7.66 -1.88 6.70
CA GLY A 84 8.04 -0.69 7.47
C GLY A 84 7.21 0.53 7.08
N VAL A 85 7.17 1.54 7.95
CA VAL A 85 6.46 2.81 7.68
C VAL A 85 7.27 4.00 8.20
N GLY A 86 7.10 5.16 7.56
CA GLY A 86 7.60 6.43 8.07
C GLY A 86 6.75 7.01 9.22
N ASP A 87 6.96 8.30 9.51
CA ASP A 87 6.32 8.97 10.64
C ASP A 87 4.79 9.05 10.51
N HIS A 88 4.13 9.12 11.67
CA HIS A 88 2.67 9.29 11.79
C HIS A 88 1.84 8.15 11.19
N GLY A 89 2.34 6.92 11.28
CA GLY A 89 1.55 5.73 10.92
C GLY A 89 0.30 5.57 11.79
N CYS A 90 -0.77 5.10 11.17
CA CYS A 90 -2.10 4.83 11.75
C CYS A 90 -2.86 6.09 12.21
#